data_AF-A0A4Q5LK27-F1
#
_entry.id   AF-A0A4Q5LK27-F1
#
_cell.length_a   1.000
_cell.length_b   1.000
_cell.length_c   1.000
_cell.angle_alpha   90.00
_cell.angle_beta   90.00
_cell.angle_gamma   90.00
#
_symmetry.space_group_name_H-M   'P 1'
#
loop_
_entity.id
_entity.type
_entity.pdbx_description
1 polymer ?
#
loop_
_entity_poly.entity_id
_entity_poly.type
_entity_poly.pdbx_seq_one_letter_code
_entity_poly.pdbx_strand_id
1 'polypeptide(L)'
;MSIKNIFALVIVVLLTIVIMQNTDPAWFTILFVKKSISKVTVLTFVAVIAFILGVLVGRPKDKKYNIGEHYDELHAGEDKNTLSDEDRDYISRD
;
A
#
# COMPACT_ATOMS: atom_id res chain seq x y z
N MET A 1 -31.47 -14.18 5.21
CA MET A 1 -30.17 -14.02 4.52
C MET A 1 -30.37 -13.05 3.38
N SER A 2 -29.50 -12.05 3.20
CA SER A 2 -29.55 -11.20 2.00
C SER A 2 -29.19 -12.04 0.77
N ILE A 3 -29.75 -11.71 -0.40
CA ILE A 3 -29.39 -12.32 -1.69
C ILE A 3 -27.86 -12.30 -1.92
N LYS A 4 -27.20 -11.25 -1.41
CA LYS A 4 -25.74 -11.09 -1.45
C LYS A 4 -25.01 -12.21 -0.70
N ASN A 5 -25.55 -12.64 0.44
CA ASN A 5 -24.95 -13.70 1.25
C ASN A 5 -25.13 -15.07 0.58
N ILE A 6 -26.29 -15.33 -0.01
CA ILE A 6 -26.56 -16.56 -0.75
C ILE A 6 -25.63 -16.64 -1.96
N PHE A 7 -25.51 -15.55 -2.71
CA PHE A 7 -24.61 -15.46 -3.86
C PHE A 7 -23.14 -15.68 -3.47
N ALA A 8 -22.69 -15.03 -2.40
CA ALA A 8 -21.33 -15.24 -1.87
C ALA A 8 -21.10 -16.71 -1.46
N LEU A 9 -22.07 -17.34 -0.82
CA LEU A 9 -21.99 -18.75 -0.43
C LEU A 9 -21.88 -19.68 -1.64
N VAL A 10 -22.69 -19.44 -2.68
CA VAL A 10 -22.61 -20.21 -3.94
C VAL A 10 -21.23 -20.08 -4.57
N ILE A 11 -20.67 -18.86 -4.63
CA ILE A 11 -19.31 -18.64 -5.13
C ILE A 11 -18.28 -19.44 -4.33
N VAL A 12 -18.35 -19.39 -2.99
CA VAL A 12 -17.40 -20.11 -2.13
C VAL A 12 -17.49 -21.62 -2.37
N VAL A 13 -18.70 -22.18 -2.48
CA VAL A 13 -18.90 -23.61 -2.76
C VAL A 13 -18.32 -23.98 -4.13
N LEU A 14 -18.63 -23.21 -5.18
CA LEU A 14 -18.09 -23.47 -6.52
C LEU A 14 -16.57 -23.35 -6.56
N LEU A 15 -16.01 -22.32 -5.92
CA LEU A 15 -14.57 -22.13 -5.82
C LEU A 15 -13.91 -23.33 -5.12
N THR A 16 -14.50 -23.82 -4.04
CA THR A 16 -14.01 -25.00 -3.31
C THR A 16 -14.00 -26.23 -4.20
N ILE A 17 -15.06 -26.47 -4.99
CA ILE A 17 -15.14 -27.59 -5.93
C ILE A 17 -14.04 -27.48 -6.98
N VAL A 18 -13.85 -26.30 -7.59
CA VAL A 18 -12.80 -26.07 -8.59
C VAL A 18 -11.42 -26.34 -7.98
N ILE A 19 -11.17 -25.90 -6.76
CA ILE A 19 -9.92 -26.18 -6.04
C ILE A 19 -9.73 -27.70 -5.87
N MET A 20 -10.74 -28.42 -5.38
CA MET A 20 -10.67 -29.88 -5.19
C MET A 20 -10.38 -30.62 -6.50
N GLN A 21 -10.98 -30.19 -7.61
CA GLN A 21 -10.78 -30.78 -8.94
C GLN A 21 -9.38 -30.54 -9.52
N ASN A 22 -8.65 -29.53 -9.06
CA ASN A 22 -7.34 -29.14 -9.59
C ASN A 22 -6.18 -29.50 -8.65
N THR A 23 -6.38 -30.48 -7.76
CA THR A 23 -5.37 -30.94 -6.81
C THR A 23 -4.29 -31.85 -7.43
N ASP A 24 -4.37 -32.12 -8.73
CA ASP A 24 -3.40 -32.94 -9.45
C ASP A 24 -1.95 -32.51 -9.20
N PRO A 25 -1.02 -33.47 -9.07
CA PRO A 25 0.40 -33.17 -8.94
C PRO A 25 0.95 -32.62 -10.26
N ALA A 26 1.66 -31.50 -10.16
CA ALA A 26 2.54 -30.98 -11.20
C ALA A 26 4.00 -31.19 -10.80
N TRP A 27 4.82 -31.56 -11.78
CA TRP A 27 6.23 -31.85 -11.57
C TRP A 27 7.06 -30.58 -11.72
N PHE A 28 7.82 -30.24 -10.69
CA PHE A 28 8.75 -29.11 -10.70
C PHE A 28 10.16 -29.59 -10.45
N THR A 29 11.11 -28.96 -11.14
CA THR A 29 12.54 -29.10 -10.83
C THR A 29 12.95 -27.83 -10.10
N ILE A 30 13.21 -27.95 -8.80
CA ILE A 30 13.61 -26.82 -7.95
C ILE A 30 15.02 -27.11 -7.46
N LEU A 31 15.98 -26.26 -7.81
CA LEU A 31 17.38 -26.37 -7.38
C LEU A 31 17.91 -27.81 -7.49
N PHE A 32 17.81 -28.41 -8.68
CA PHE A 32 18.25 -29.78 -9.00
C PHE A 32 17.42 -30.93 -8.41
N VAL A 33 16.36 -30.66 -7.63
CA VAL A 33 15.47 -31.67 -7.06
C VAL A 33 14.15 -31.72 -7.84
N LYS A 34 13.73 -32.91 -8.29
CA LYS A 34 12.40 -33.13 -8.87
C LYS A 34 11.40 -33.43 -7.77
N LYS A 35 10.35 -32.59 -7.65
CA LYS A 35 9.27 -32.79 -6.69
C LYS A 35 7.92 -32.58 -7.36
N SER A 36 6.96 -33.43 -7.01
CA SER A 36 5.55 -33.23 -7.35
C SER A 36 4.87 -32.39 -6.27
N ILE A 37 4.21 -31.32 -6.69
CA ILE A 37 3.44 -30.42 -5.83
C ILE A 37 2.09 -30.21 -6.51
N SER A 38 0.99 -30.14 -5.76
CA SER A 38 -0.32 -29.88 -6.36
C SER A 38 -0.37 -28.52 -7.06
N LYS A 39 -1.04 -28.45 -8.21
CA LYS A 39 -1.19 -27.20 -8.99
C LYS A 39 -1.77 -26.08 -8.14
N VAL A 40 -2.78 -26.39 -7.32
CA VAL A 40 -3.41 -25.46 -6.36
C VAL A 40 -2.38 -24.88 -5.39
N THR A 41 -1.52 -25.70 -4.79
CA THR A 41 -0.53 -25.20 -3.82
C THR A 41 0.43 -24.21 -4.46
N VAL A 42 0.87 -24.49 -5.69
CA VAL A 42 1.75 -23.59 -6.44
C VAL A 42 1.04 -22.27 -6.76
N LEU A 43 -0.19 -22.32 -7.26
CA LEU A 43 -1.00 -21.14 -7.55
C LEU A 43 -1.22 -20.27 -6.31
N THR A 44 -1.59 -20.89 -5.18
CA THR A 44 -1.77 -20.18 -3.91
C THR A 44 -0.48 -19.52 -3.45
N PHE A 45 0.64 -20.23 -3.51
CA PHE A 45 1.94 -19.68 -3.13
C PHE A 45 2.34 -18.46 -3.97
N VAL A 46 2.18 -18.56 -5.29
CA VAL A 46 2.44 -17.45 -6.22
C VAL A 46 1.51 -16.27 -5.93
N ALA A 47 0.21 -16.53 -5.71
CA ALA A 47 -0.77 -15.49 -5.40
C ALA A 47 -0.43 -14.74 -4.11
N VAL A 48 -0.02 -15.46 -3.06
CA VAL A 48 0.40 -14.85 -1.78
C VAL A 48 1.64 -13.97 -1.98
N ILE A 49 2.66 -14.43 -2.71
CA ILE A 49 3.85 -13.62 -3.00
C ILE A 49 3.47 -12.36 -3.80
N ALA A 50 2.68 -12.52 -4.86
CA ALA A 50 2.23 -11.40 -5.69
C ALA A 50 1.42 -10.39 -4.87
N PHE A 51 0.57 -10.86 -3.96
CA PHE A 51 -0.19 -10.00 -3.06
C PHE A 51 0.73 -9.22 -2.11
N ILE A 52 1.70 -9.89 -1.46
CA ILE A 52 2.67 -9.23 -0.57
C ILE A 52 3.47 -8.16 -1.33
N LEU A 53 3.98 -8.50 -2.52
CA LEU A 53 4.70 -7.55 -3.37
C LEU A 53 3.80 -6.39 -3.81
N GLY A 54 2.56 -6.68 -4.21
CA GLY A 54 1.58 -5.68 -4.59
C GLY A 54 1.25 -4.71 -3.45
N VAL A 55 1.10 -5.21 -2.23
CA VAL A 55 0.92 -4.38 -1.03
C VAL A 55 2.16 -3.54 -0.74
N LEU A 56 3.36 -4.13 -0.84
CA LEU A 56 4.61 -3.42 -0.56
C LEU A 56 4.88 -2.30 -1.58
N VAL A 57 4.66 -2.58 -2.87
CA VAL A 57 4.82 -1.61 -3.97
C VAL A 57 3.70 -0.57 -3.97
N GLY A 58 2.47 -0.99 -3.71
CA GLY A 58 1.29 -0.14 -3.67
C GLY A 58 1.14 0.67 -2.40
N ARG A 59 1.96 0.44 -1.37
CA ARG A 59 1.92 1.20 -0.12
C ARG A 59 2.23 2.67 -0.43
N PRO A 60 1.27 3.60 -0.27
CA PRO A 60 1.54 5.01 -0.47
C PRO A 60 2.65 5.39 0.50
N LYS A 61 3.75 5.94 -0.03
CA LYS A 61 4.76 6.56 0.82
C LYS A 61 4.08 7.75 1.48
N ASP A 62 4.10 7.79 2.81
CA ASP A 62 3.68 8.98 3.55
C ASP A 62 4.45 10.16 2.95
N LYS A 63 3.73 11.08 2.31
CA LYS A 63 4.32 12.34 1.87
C LYS A 63 4.84 12.98 3.15
N LYS A 64 6.15 13.01 3.33
CA LYS A 64 6.76 13.88 4.32
C LYS A 64 6.37 15.29 3.88
N TYR A 65 5.37 15.86 4.53
CA TYR A 65 5.08 17.27 4.38
C TYR A 65 6.33 17.99 4.85
N ASN A 66 7.07 18.57 3.91
CA ASN A 66 8.20 19.42 4.23
C ASN A 66 7.62 20.76 4.68
N ILE A 67 7.21 20.82 5.94
CA ILE A 67 6.54 22.00 6.52
C ILE A 67 7.43 23.24 6.38
N GLY A 68 8.77 23.06 6.41
CA GLY A 68 9.74 24.14 6.21
C GLY A 68 9.67 24.77 4.82
N GLU A 69 9.69 23.95 3.75
CA GLU A 69 9.57 24.46 2.37
C GLU A 69 8.24 25.17 2.12
N HIS A 70 7.14 24.68 2.72
CA HIS A 70 5.83 25.31 2.52
C HIS A 70 5.68 26.64 3.26
N TYR A 71 6.31 26.79 4.44
CA TYR A 71 6.39 28.07 5.15
C TYR A 71 7.24 29.08 4.37
N ASP A 72 8.42 28.67 3.89
CA ASP A 72 9.29 29.56 3.14
C ASP A 72 8.67 30.01 1.80
N GLU A 73 7.90 29.15 1.13
CA GLU A 73 7.18 29.49 -0.11
C GLU A 73 6.00 30.45 0.13
N LEU A 74 5.27 30.30 1.23
CA LEU A 74 4.18 31.20 1.61
C LEU A 74 4.67 32.61 2.00
N HIS A 75 5.86 32.71 2.58
CA HIS A 75 6.43 33.97 3.07
C HIS A 75 7.56 34.53 2.18
N ALA A 76 7.78 33.96 0.98
CA ALA A 76 8.86 34.34 0.05
C ALA A 76 8.79 35.79 -0.47
N GLY A 77 7.67 36.49 -0.27
CA GLY A 77 7.45 37.88 -0.67
C GLY A 77 6.99 38.80 0.45
N GLU A 78 6.89 38.32 1.70
CA GLU A 78 6.58 39.20 2.82
C GLU A 78 7.82 40.02 3.18
N ASP A 79 7.68 41.34 3.06
CA ASP A 79 8.67 42.28 3.53
C ASP A 79 8.89 42.03 5.03
N LYS A 80 10.14 41.76 5.42
CA LYS A 80 10.51 41.48 6.82
C LYS A 80 10.25 42.70 7.72
N ASN A 81 9.87 43.83 7.13
CA ASN A 81 9.39 45.04 7.76
C ASN A 81 7.88 45.02 8.07
N THR A 82 7.38 44.00 8.76
CA THR A 82 5.99 44.01 9.27
C THR A 82 5.81 44.85 10.54
N LEU A 83 6.91 45.30 11.16
CA LEU A 83 6.83 46.17 12.34
C LEU A 83 6.45 47.60 11.96
N SER A 84 5.47 48.15 12.68
CA SER A 84 5.11 49.56 12.63
C SER A 84 6.26 50.44 13.14
N ASP A 85 6.28 51.71 12.73
CA ASP A 85 7.34 52.64 13.13
C ASP A 85 7.37 52.87 14.65
N GLU A 86 6.21 52.80 15.31
CA GLU A 86 6.08 52.89 16.77
C GLU A 86 6.71 51.69 17.49
N ASP A 87 6.51 50.47 16.99
CA ASP A 87 7.09 49.26 17.58
C ASP A 87 8.62 49.22 17.43
N ARG A 88 9.15 49.77 16.33
CA ARG A 88 10.60 49.87 16.09
C ARG A 88 11.28 50.79 17.10
N ASP A 89 10.67 51.94 17.39
CA ASP A 89 11.19 52.90 18.37
C ASP A 89 11.15 52.33 19.80
N TYR A 90 10.20 51.44 20.10
CA TYR A 90 10.14 50.74 21.38
C TYR A 90 11.27 49.73 21.57
N ILE A 91 11.59 48.93 20.54
CA ILE A 91 12.60 47.85 20.64
C ILE A 91 14.05 48.41 20.52
N SER A 92 14.23 49.56 19.89
CA SER A 92 15.55 50.18 19.68
C SER A 92 16.04 51.07 20.84
N ARG A 93 15.28 51.16 21.93
CA ARG A 93 15.57 52.02 23.09
C ARG A 93 16.31 51.35 24.26
N ASP A 94 16.76 50.11 24.08
CA ASP A 94 17.75 49.41 24.94
C ASP A 94 19.11 49.29 24.20
#